data_AF-A0A8H9E1W0-F1
#
_entry.id   AF-A0A8H9E1W0-F1
#
_cell.length_a   1.000
_cell.length_b   1.000
_cell.length_c   1.000
_cell.angle_alpha   90.00
_cell.angle_beta   90.00
_cell.angle_gamma   90.00
#
_symmetry.space_group_name_H-M   'P 1'
#
loop_
_entity.id
_entity.type
_entity.pdbx_description
1 polymer ?
#
loop_
_entity_poly.entity_id
_entity_poly.type
_entity_poly.pdbx_seq_one_letter_code
_entity_poly.pdbx_strand_id
1 'polypeptide(L)' 'KIPAPAQEPEQINTPSDSLCCELVLPAGTLRLKGKLTPALLQILIREIKGSSH' A
#
# COMPACT_ATOMS: atom_id res chain seq x y z
N LYS A 1 11.11 -2.24 -41.27
CA LYS A 1 10.76 -1.34 -40.15
C LYS A 1 9.28 -1.57 -39.82
N ILE A 2 9.00 -2.24 -38.71
CA ILE A 2 7.65 -2.31 -38.14
C ILE A 2 7.89 -2.00 -36.65
N PRO A 3 7.38 -0.88 -36.10
CA PRO A 3 7.45 -0.71 -34.66
C PRO A 3 6.51 -1.75 -34.04
N ALA A 4 7.02 -2.52 -33.08
CA ALA A 4 6.18 -3.42 -32.29
C ALA A 4 5.06 -2.59 -31.64
N PRO A 5 3.84 -3.15 -31.50
CA PRO A 5 2.78 -2.47 -30.76
C PRO A 5 3.31 -2.18 -29.36
N ALA A 6 3.31 -0.91 -28.98
CA ALA A 6 3.57 -0.54 -27.60
C ALA A 6 2.54 -1.29 -26.75
N GLN A 7 3.00 -2.23 -25.92
CA GLN A 7 2.16 -2.82 -24.90
C GLN A 7 1.78 -1.68 -23.95
N GLU A 8 0.59 -1.12 -24.17
CA GLU A 8 -0.08 -0.32 -23.16
C GLU A 8 -0.09 -1.17 -21.89
N PRO A 9 0.28 -0.65 -20.71
CA PRO A 9 0.04 -1.40 -19.49
C PRO A 9 -1.47 -1.57 -19.45
N GLU A 10 -1.95 -2.82 -19.60
CA GLU A 10 -3.28 -3.19 -19.14
C GLU A 10 -3.36 -2.65 -17.72
N GLN A 11 -4.05 -1.53 -17.53
CA GLN A 11 -4.48 -1.09 -16.22
C GLN A 11 -5.55 -2.10 -15.83
N ILE A 12 -5.06 -3.22 -15.31
CA ILE A 12 -5.81 -4.27 -14.67
C ILE A 12 -6.81 -3.55 -13.78
N ASN A 13 -8.09 -3.76 -14.06
CA ASN A 13 -9.18 -3.46 -13.15
C ASN A 13 -8.96 -4.31 -11.88
N THR A 14 -7.97 -3.95 -11.07
CA THR A 14 -7.82 -4.59 -9.77
C THR A 14 -8.99 -4.05 -8.96
N PRO A 15 -9.91 -4.91 -8.50
CA PRO A 15 -10.97 -4.46 -7.61
C PRO A 15 -10.30 -3.75 -6.44
N SER A 16 -10.86 -2.62 -6.02
CA SER A 16 -10.33 -1.75 -4.95
C SER A 16 -9.94 -2.50 -3.65
N ASP A 17 -10.40 -3.75 -3.49
CA ASP A 17 -9.91 -4.79 -2.59
C ASP A 17 -8.39 -5.11 -2.65
N SER A 18 -7.68 -4.63 -3.67
CA SER A 18 -6.26 -4.86 -3.92
C SER A 18 -5.33 -3.78 -3.35
N LEU A 19 -5.88 -2.69 -2.79
CA LEU A 19 -5.05 -1.62 -2.22
C LEU A 19 -4.37 -2.15 -0.95
N CYS A 20 -3.16 -2.66 -1.14
CA CYS A 20 -2.27 -3.10 -0.09
C CYS A 20 -1.28 -1.96 0.18
N CYS A 21 -1.32 -1.41 1.39
CA CYS A 21 -0.35 -0.42 1.84
C CYS A 21 0.71 -1.13 2.67
N GLU A 22 1.97 -0.92 2.33
CA GLU A 22 3.09 -1.48 3.09
C GLU A 22 3.80 -0.36 3.84
N LEU A 23 4.04 -0.59 5.13
CA LEU A 23 4.76 0.32 6.00
C LEU A 23 6.03 -0.38 6.48
N VAL A 24 7.19 0.13 6.05
CA VAL A 24 8.50 -0.39 6.45
C VAL A 24 8.85 0.19 7.81
N LEU A 25 9.06 -0.69 8.79
CA LEU A 25 9.48 -0.36 10.14
C LEU A 25 10.88 -0.98 10.39
N PRO A 26 11.64 -0.48 11.37
CA PRO A 26 12.94 -1.06 11.72
C PRO A 26 12.89 -2.56 12.07
N ALA A 27 11.77 -3.02 12.63
CA ALA A 27 11.55 -4.42 13.02
C ALA A 27 10.98 -5.31 11.90
N GLY A 28 10.69 -4.76 10.72
CA GLY A 28 10.09 -5.47 9.60
C GLY A 28 9.00 -4.65 8.89
N THR A 29 8.25 -5.30 8.01
CA THR A 29 7.23 -4.63 7.18
C THR A 29 5.82 -4.97 7.65
N LEU A 30 5.02 -3.94 7.92
CA LEU A 30 3.59 -4.07 8.20
C LEU A 30 2.80 -3.93 6.90
N ARG A 31 2.01 -4.95 6.53
CA ARG A 31 1.15 -4.93 5.35
C ARG A 31 -0.30 -4.73 5.76
N LEU A 32 -0.95 -3.71 5.21
CA LEU A 32 -2.33 -3.36 5.44
C LEU A 32 -3.12 -3.64 4.17
N LYS A 33 -4.28 -4.30 4.27
CA LYS A 33 -5.17 -4.58 3.14
C LYS A 33 -6.51 -3.89 3.36
N GLY A 34 -7.05 -3.32 2.29
CA GLY A 34 -8.37 -2.69 2.29
C GLY A 34 -8.29 -1.17 2.39
N LYS A 35 -9.42 -0.53 2.70
CA LYS A 35 -9.53 0.93 2.66
C LYS A 35 -8.77 1.57 3.82
N LEU A 36 -7.60 2.13 3.51
CA LEU A 36 -6.83 2.93 4.46
C LEU A 36 -7.31 4.38 4.46
N THR A 37 -7.83 4.84 5.60
CA THR A 37 -8.24 6.25 5.77
C THR A 37 -7.18 7.03 6.54
N PRO A 38 -7.13 8.37 6.40
CA PRO A 38 -6.22 9.19 7.19
C PRO A 38 -6.37 8.98 8.71
N ALA A 39 -7.60 8.75 9.19
CA ALA A 39 -7.87 8.45 10.59
C ALA A 39 -7.22 7.14 11.05
N LEU A 40 -7.31 6.08 10.24
CA LEU A 40 -6.68 4.79 10.55
C LEU A 40 -5.15 4.90 10.56
N LEU A 41 -4.57 5.64 9.62
CA LEU A 41 -3.13 5.94 9.61
C LEU A 41 -2.68 6.68 10.88
N GLN A 42 -3.44 7.68 11.32
CA GLN A 42 -3.12 8.44 12.54
C GLN A 42 -3.16 7.55 13.80
N ILE A 43 -4.10 6.62 13.86
CA ILE A 43 -4.18 5.63 14.95
C ILE A 43 -2.95 4.71 14.91
N LEU A 44 -2.63 4.14 13.74
CA LEU A 44 -1.46 3.29 13.55
C LEU A 44 -0.16 3.97 14.01
N ILE A 45 0.05 5.24 13.61
CA ILE A 45 1.23 6.02 14.01
C ILE A 45 1.27 6.22 15.52
N ARG A 46 0.13 6.49 16.16
CA ARG A 46 0.04 6.64 17.62
C ARG A 46 0.46 5.37 18.35
N GLU A 47 -0.07 4.22 17.94
CA GLU A 47 0.23 2.92 18.57
C GLU A 47 1.72 2.57 18.44
N ILE A 48 2.29 2.73 17.24
CA ILE A 48 3.72 2.48 16.99
C ILE A 48 4.59 3.42 17.85
N LYS A 49 4.23 4.70 17.94
CA LYS A 49 4.98 5.69 18.74
C LYS A 49 4.81 5.49 20.25
N GLY A 50 3.65 4.99 20.70
CA GLY A 50 3.32 4.75 22.10
C GLY A 50 3.92 3.47 22.68
N SER A 51 4.49 2.59 21.85
CA SER A 51 5.06 1.30 22.27
C SER A 51 6.55 1.38 22.63
N SER A 52 7.16 2.57 22.65
CA SER A 52 8.54 2.77 23.12
C SER A 52 8.57 2.88 24.65
N HIS A 53 8.48 1.75 25.34
CA HIS A 53 8.83 1.64 26.77
C HIS A 53 10.00 0.68 26.94
#